data_AF-E4T8T4-F1
#
_entry.id   AF-E4T8T4-F1
#
_cell.length_a   1.000
_cell.length_b   1.000
_cell.length_c   1.000
_cell.angle_alpha   90.00
_cell.angle_beta   90.00
_cell.angle_gamma   90.00
#
_symmetry.space_group_name_H-M   'P 1'
#
loop_
_entity.id
_entity.type
_entity.pdbx_description
1 polymer ?
#
loop_
_entity_poly.entity_id
_entity_poly.type
_entity_poly.pdbx_seq_one_letter_code
_entity_poly.pdbx_strand_id
1 'polypeptide(L)' 'MQVVSQNRIEKIARNINAMDIYYQYSDDAREWRFWNDLNNKLRKILKGLSPEVKEQIRQLCNEQEAKYFNLI' A
#
# COMPACT_ATOMS: atom_id res chain seq x y z
N MET A 1 17.57 8.81 -10.16
CA MET A 1 16.25 8.22 -9.80
C MET A 1 16.48 6.74 -9.49
N GLN A 2 15.98 6.22 -8.37
CA GLN A 2 16.07 4.78 -8.11
C GLN A 2 15.13 4.06 -9.09
N VAL A 3 15.69 3.27 -9.99
CA VAL A 3 14.93 2.37 -10.86
C VAL A 3 14.31 1.31 -9.95
N VAL A 4 13.02 1.45 -9.66
CA VAL A 4 12.26 0.45 -8.90
C VAL A 4 11.97 -0.70 -9.86
N SER A 5 12.38 -1.92 -9.51
CA SER A 5 12.09 -3.08 -10.35
C SER A 5 10.59 -3.36 -10.41
N GLN A 6 10.12 -3.87 -11.54
CA GLN A 6 8.72 -4.26 -11.73
C GLN A 6 8.23 -5.21 -10.63
N ASN A 7 9.07 -6.17 -10.22
CA ASN A 7 8.79 -7.09 -9.11
C ASN A 7 8.49 -6.35 -7.79
N ARG A 8 9.19 -5.24 -7.52
CA ARG A 8 8.94 -4.43 -6.31
C ARG A 8 7.63 -3.67 -6.41
N ILE A 9 7.27 -3.18 -7.59
CA ILE A 9 5.98 -2.53 -7.85
C ILE A 9 4.83 -3.51 -7.59
N GLU A 10 4.90 -4.70 -8.18
CA GLU A 10 3.90 -5.76 -8.02
C GLU A 10 3.74 -6.19 -6.56
N LYS A 11 4.85 -6.32 -5.82
CA LYS A 11 4.80 -6.64 -4.38
C LYS A 11 4.12 -5.56 -3.56
N ILE A 12 4.37 -4.28 -3.88
CA ILE A 12 3.71 -3.17 -3.20
C ILE A 12 2.21 -3.19 -3.50
N ALA A 13 1.83 -3.32 -4.77
CA ALA A 13 0.43 -3.39 -5.18
C ALA A 13 -0.30 -4.57 -4.51
N ARG A 14 0.32 -5.76 -4.48
CA ARG A 14 -0.25 -6.93 -3.80
C ARG A 14 -0.48 -6.70 -2.31
N ASN A 15 0.47 -6.04 -1.62
CA ASN A 15 0.32 -5.73 -0.21
C ASN A 15 -0.74 -4.65 0.04
N ILE A 16 -0.88 -3.68 -0.87
CA ILE A 16 -1.96 -2.69 -0.83
C ILE A 16 -3.31 -3.40 -1.01
N ASN A 17 -3.45 -4.27 -2.00
CA ASN A 17 -4.70 -5.00 -2.27
C ASN A 17 -5.06 -6.02 -1.20
N ALA A 18 -4.08 -6.50 -0.44
CA ALA A 18 -4.30 -7.41 0.69
C ALA A 18 -4.60 -6.67 2.00
N MET A 19 -4.52 -5.34 2.01
CA MET A 19 -4.72 -4.53 3.21
C MET A 19 -6.20 -4.55 3.62
N ASP A 20 -6.49 -4.94 4.85
CA ASP A 20 -7.78 -4.61 5.45
C ASP A 20 -7.84 -3.12 5.76
N ILE A 21 -8.59 -2.34 4.99
CA ILE A 21 -8.74 -0.89 5.19
C ILE A 21 -9.62 -0.54 6.41
N TYR A 22 -10.33 -1.53 6.96
CA TYR A 22 -11.22 -1.40 8.11
C TYR A 22 -10.60 -1.94 9.41
N TYR A 23 -9.32 -2.30 9.39
CA TYR A 23 -8.59 -2.85 10.56
C TYR A 23 -8.69 -2.02 11.84
N GLN A 24 -9.02 -0.73 11.72
CA GLN A 24 -9.22 0.17 12.86
C GLN A 24 -10.39 -0.24 13.76
N TYR A 25 -11.33 -1.02 13.22
CA TYR A 25 -12.48 -1.58 13.94
C TYR A 25 -12.22 -3.01 14.46
N SER A 26 -11.01 -3.54 14.28
CA SER A 26 -10.63 -4.85 14.80
C SER A 26 -10.43 -4.80 16.32
N ASP A 27 -11.14 -5.66 17.04
CA ASP A 27 -10.94 -5.89 18.48
C ASP A 27 -9.74 -6.81 18.77
N ASP A 28 -9.22 -7.53 17.77
CA ASP A 28 -7.98 -8.30 17.91
C ASP A 28 -6.77 -7.37 17.80
N ALA A 29 -6.05 -7.22 18.92
CA ALA A 29 -4.87 -6.37 19.03
C ALA A 29 -3.68 -6.84 18.16
N ARG A 30 -3.56 -8.14 17.86
CA ARG A 30 -2.50 -8.67 16.99
C ARG A 30 -2.79 -8.32 15.54
N GLU A 31 -4.03 -8.52 15.12
CA GLU A 31 -4.50 -8.17 13.78
C GLU A 31 -4.40 -6.66 13.55
N TRP A 32 -4.92 -5.86 14.49
CA TRP A 32 -4.81 -4.40 14.43
C TRP A 32 -3.36 -3.96 14.29
N ARG A 33 -2.44 -4.53 15.09
CA ARG A 33 -1.01 -4.18 15.04
C ARG A 33 -0.39 -4.55 13.70
N PHE A 34 -0.70 -5.73 13.17
CA PHE A 34 -0.18 -6.19 11.88
C PHE A 34 -0.57 -5.22 10.76
N TRP A 35 -1.86 -4.91 10.65
CA TRP A 35 -2.37 -3.99 9.63
C TRP A 35 -1.84 -2.57 9.83
N ASN A 36 -1.78 -2.09 11.07
CA ASN A 36 -1.20 -0.78 11.38
C ASN A 36 0.26 -0.67 10.94
N ASP A 37 1.07 -1.70 11.23
CA ASP A 37 2.47 -1.73 10.82
C ASP A 37 2.63 -1.80 9.30
N LEU A 38 1.78 -2.57 8.62
CA LEU A 38 1.76 -2.65 7.16
C LEU A 38 1.40 -1.29 6.54
N ASN A 39 0.34 -0.64 7.03
CA ASN A 39 -0.10 0.69 6.59
C ASN A 39 1.03 1.71 6.70
N ASN A 40 1.69 1.76 7.86
CA ASN A 40 2.81 2.68 8.10
C ASN A 40 3.99 2.42 7.16
N LYS A 41 4.34 1.14 6.93
CA LYS A 41 5.42 0.77 6.00
C LYS A 41 5.07 1.16 4.56
N LEU A 42 3.86 0.85 4.10
CA LEU A 42 3.41 1.18 2.74
C LEU A 42 3.40 2.70 2.52
N ARG A 43 2.84 3.48 3.46
CA ARG A 43 2.85 4.96 3.37
C ARG A 43 4.26 5.52 3.32
N LYS A 44 5.19 4.98 4.12
CA LYS A 44 6.61 5.40 4.10
C LYS A 44 7.27 5.07 2.76
N ILE A 45 7.00 3.89 2.19
CA ILE A 45 7.51 3.50 0.87
C ILE A 45 6.94 4.46 -0.19
N LEU A 46 5.62 4.62 -0.25
CA LEU A 46 4.94 5.48 -1.22
C LEU A 46 5.45 6.93 -1.16
N LYS A 47 5.73 7.46 0.04
CA LYS A 47 6.29 8.81 0.19
C LYS A 47 7.64 9.00 -0.52
N GLY A 48 8.45 7.94 -0.63
CA GLY A 48 9.76 7.96 -1.29
C GLY A 48 9.73 7.63 -2.79
N LEU A 49 8.57 7.30 -3.36
CA LEU A 49 8.44 6.94 -4.78
C LEU A 49 8.13 8.16 -5.65
N SER A 50 8.64 8.13 -6.89
CA SER A 50 8.31 9.14 -7.89
C SER A 50 6.84 9.01 -8.35
N PRO A 51 6.26 10.09 -8.91
CA PRO A 51 4.88 10.06 -9.41
C PRO A 51 4.65 8.96 -10.46
N GLU A 52 5.62 8.69 -11.33
CA GLU A 52 5.50 7.68 -12.39
C GLU A 52 5.36 6.27 -11.81
N VAL A 53 6.15 5.96 -10.77
CA VAL A 53 6.08 4.65 -10.10
C VAL A 53 4.77 4.51 -9.32
N LYS A 54 4.27 5.60 -8.72
CA LYS A 54 2.96 5.59 -8.05
C LYS A 54 1.82 5.29 -9.01
N GLU A 55 1.87 5.84 -10.22
CA GLU A 55 0.88 5.57 -11.26
C GLU A 55 0.93 4.10 -11.73
N GLN A 56 2.13 3.51 -11.84
CA GLN A 56 2.27 2.08 -12.12
C GLN A 56 1.69 1.20 -11.00
N ILE A 57 1.89 1.57 -9.74
CA ILE A 57 1.28 0.87 -8.59
C ILE A 57 -0.24 1.01 -8.63
N ARG A 58 -0.76 2.21 -8.88
CA ARG A 58 -2.19 2.51 -8.99
C ARG A 58 -2.89 1.60 -10.00
N GLN A 59 -2.30 1.40 -11.17
CA GLN A 59 -2.86 0.55 -12.23
C GLN A 59 -3.00 -0.93 -11.83
N LEU A 60 -2.25 -1.38 -10.82
CA LEU A 60 -2.30 -2.74 -10.29
C LEU A 60 -3.12 -2.86 -9.00
N CYS A 61 -3.60 -1.73 -8.47
CA CYS A 61 -4.36 -1.68 -7.24
C CYS A 61 -5.86 -1.73 -7.49
N ASN A 62 -6.57 -2.35 -6.55
CA ASN A 62 -8.02 -2.26 -6.46
C ASN A 62 -8.42 -0.81 -6.09
N GLU A 63 -9.61 -0.37 -6.52
CA GLU A 63 -10.04 1.02 -6.40
C GLU A 63 -10.14 1.49 -4.93
N GLN A 64 -10.67 0.65 -4.04
CA GLN A 64 -10.88 1.01 -2.63
C GLN A 64 -9.55 1.23 -1.90
N GLU A 65 -8.60 0.31 -2.08
CA GLU A 65 -7.29 0.32 -1.46
C GLU A 65 -6.42 1.42 -2.08
N ALA A 66 -6.50 1.62 -3.41
CA ALA A 66 -5.83 2.74 -4.08
C ALA A 66 -6.29 4.09 -3.50
N LYS A 67 -7.60 4.25 -3.30
CA LYS A 67 -8.17 5.46 -2.67
C LYS A 67 -7.70 5.62 -1.22
N TYR A 68 -7.68 4.54 -0.44
CA TYR A 68 -7.20 4.56 0.94
C TYR A 68 -5.76 5.05 1.07
N PHE A 69 -4.90 4.69 0.11
CA PHE A 69 -3.49 5.12 0.06
C PHE A 69 -3.26 6.44 -0.69
N ASN A 70 -4.32 7.15 -1.09
CA ASN A 70 -4.26 8.40 -1.88
C ASN A 70 -3.48 8.23 -3.20
N LEU A 71 -3.68 7.10 -3.88
CA LEU A 71 -3.16 6.87 -5.23
C LEU A 71 -4.14 7.34 -6.32
N ILE A 72 -5.38 7.68 -5.93
CA ILE A 72 -6.46 8.25 -6.75
C ILE A 72 -7.25 9.30 -5.99
#